data_AF-A0A3S5C4S8-F1
#
_entry.id   AF-A0A3S5C4S8-F1
#
_cell.length_a   1.000
_cell.length_b   1.000
_cell.length_c   1.000
_cell.angle_alpha   90.00
_cell.angle_beta   90.00
_cell.angle_gamma   90.00
#
_symmetry.space_group_name_H-M   'P 1'
#
loop_
_entity.id
_entity.type
_entity.pdbx_description
1 polymer ?
#
loop_
_entity_poly.entity_id
_entity_poly.type
_entity_poly.pdbx_seq_one_letter_code
_entity_poly.pdbx_strand_id
1 'polypeptide(L)'
;MCPLCSVRLGCDYWQLSDICFYIKVSYLFDHPGTVFFAIFMVIWGRVIELDIWTIEISQETCSVTFLECWKRKSAELAHHWDVLDYENEEERPRPQYAALCSTYAKNPVTGLMEPYFPQKYRIPRLITGIGCILIMARNVFKSAME
;
A
#
# COMPACT_ATOMS: atom_id res chain seq x y z
N MET A 1 27.03 -28.40 -17.05
CA MET A 1 26.27 -27.31 -17.68
C MET A 1 27.21 -26.19 -18.09
N CYS A 2 26.80 -25.36 -19.06
CA CYS A 2 27.62 -24.24 -19.52
C CYS A 2 27.82 -23.23 -18.37
N PRO A 3 29.01 -22.62 -18.24
CA PRO A 3 29.26 -21.60 -17.23
C PRO A 3 28.42 -20.36 -17.54
N LEU A 4 27.97 -19.68 -16.48
CA LEU A 4 27.18 -18.44 -16.56
C LEU A 4 28.03 -17.23 -17.00
N CYS A 5 29.37 -17.35 -16.93
CA CYS A 5 30.32 -16.34 -17.39
C CYS A 5 31.36 -16.95 -18.32
N SER A 6 32.11 -16.10 -19.04
CA SER A 6 33.14 -16.57 -19.96
C SER A 6 34.22 -17.38 -19.25
N VAL A 7 34.68 -18.47 -19.86
CA VAL A 7 35.77 -19.32 -19.33
C VAL A 7 37.08 -18.53 -19.10
N ARG A 8 37.28 -17.43 -19.82
CA ARG A 8 38.43 -16.50 -19.63
C ARG A 8 38.45 -15.80 -18.28
N LEU A 9 37.30 -15.71 -17.59
CA LEU A 9 37.17 -15.12 -16.25
C LEU A 9 37.38 -16.14 -15.12
N GLY A 10 37.70 -17.41 -15.44
CA GLY A 10 37.93 -18.47 -14.45
C GLY A 10 36.67 -19.20 -13.98
N CYS A 11 35.57 -19.18 -14.76
CA CYS A 11 34.38 -19.96 -14.43
C CYS A 11 34.45 -21.38 -15.01
N ASP A 12 34.27 -22.36 -14.13
CA ASP A 12 34.27 -23.78 -14.48
C ASP A 12 32.88 -24.29 -14.90
N TYR A 13 32.90 -25.41 -15.60
CA TYR A 13 31.68 -26.17 -15.90
C TYR A 13 31.16 -26.82 -14.61
N TRP A 14 29.87 -26.66 -14.33
CA TRP A 14 29.22 -27.13 -13.11
C TRP A 14 28.31 -28.34 -13.40
N GLN A 15 28.09 -29.22 -12.42
CA GLN A 15 27.23 -30.38 -12.59
C GLN A 15 25.80 -30.07 -12.13
N LEU A 16 24.81 -30.63 -12.82
CA LEU A 16 23.40 -30.38 -12.49
C LEU A 16 22.99 -30.98 -11.13
N SER A 17 23.70 -32.00 -10.66
CA SER A 17 23.53 -32.63 -9.35
C SER A 17 23.71 -31.65 -8.20
N ASP A 18 24.57 -30.64 -8.37
CA ASP A 18 24.98 -29.73 -7.29
C ASP A 18 23.83 -28.84 -6.83
N ILE A 19 22.84 -28.59 -7.70
CA ILE A 19 21.64 -27.81 -7.40
C ILE A 19 20.38 -28.68 -7.19
N CYS A 20 20.52 -30.00 -7.07
CA CYS A 20 19.38 -30.93 -6.98
C CYS A 20 18.44 -30.60 -5.82
N PHE A 21 18.98 -30.15 -4.68
CA PHE A 21 18.16 -29.70 -3.55
C PHE A 21 17.32 -28.47 -3.90
N TYR A 22 17.94 -27.47 -4.52
CA TYR A 22 17.25 -26.25 -4.95
C TYR A 22 16.15 -26.55 -5.97
N ILE A 23 16.40 -27.44 -6.94
CA ILE A 23 15.38 -27.87 -7.93
C ILE A 23 14.18 -28.52 -7.23
N LYS A 24 14.39 -29.36 -6.21
CA LYS A 24 13.29 -29.96 -5.44
C LYS A 24 12.47 -28.92 -4.67
N VAL A 25 13.13 -27.91 -4.11
CA VAL A 25 12.47 -26.79 -3.43
C VAL A 25 11.68 -25.93 -4.43
N SER A 26 12.27 -25.57 -5.57
CA SER A 26 11.58 -24.83 -6.63
C SER A 26 10.37 -25.60 -7.16
N TYR A 27 10.48 -26.93 -7.34
CA TYR A 27 9.36 -27.76 -7.76
C TYR A 27 8.20 -27.78 -6.74
N LEU A 28 8.50 -27.69 -5.44
CA LEU A 28 7.48 -27.56 -4.40
C LEU A 28 6.70 -26.24 -4.54
N PHE A 29 7.38 -25.14 -4.89
CA PHE A 29 6.76 -23.82 -5.08
C PHE A 29 6.06 -23.65 -6.43
N ASP A 30 6.56 -24.30 -7.48
CA ASP A 30 5.94 -24.36 -8.82
C ASP A 30 4.89 -25.46 -8.94
N HIS A 31 4.46 -26.05 -7.82
CA HIS A 31 3.41 -27.05 -7.80
C HIS A 31 2.07 -26.41 -8.21
N PRO A 32 1.20 -27.07 -9.00
CA PRO A 32 -0.12 -26.54 -9.38
C PRO A 32 -1.02 -26.15 -8.19
N GLY A 33 -0.69 -26.63 -6.99
CA GLY A 33 -1.31 -26.21 -5.73
C GLY A 33 -1.10 -24.74 -5.39
N THR A 34 0.02 -24.11 -5.75
CA THR A 34 0.25 -22.67 -5.52
C THR A 34 -0.59 -21.80 -6.47
N VAL A 35 -0.88 -22.28 -7.67
CA VAL A 35 -1.83 -21.64 -8.60
C VAL A 35 -3.26 -21.74 -8.07
N PHE A 36 -3.68 -22.91 -7.59
CA PHE A 36 -4.98 -23.08 -6.93
C PHE A 36 -5.10 -22.17 -5.69
N PHE A 37 -4.04 -22.13 -4.87
CA PHE A 37 -3.95 -21.24 -3.72
C PHE A 37 -4.05 -19.77 -4.12
N ALA A 38 -3.34 -19.31 -5.16
CA ALA A 38 -3.42 -17.94 -5.64
C ALA A 38 -4.83 -17.57 -6.15
N ILE A 39 -5.50 -18.48 -6.86
CA ILE A 39 -6.89 -18.29 -7.31
C ILE A 39 -7.85 -18.24 -6.12
N PHE A 40 -7.68 -19.12 -5.15
CA PHE A 40 -8.45 -19.13 -3.90
C PHE A 40 -8.30 -17.82 -3.13
N MET A 41 -7.08 -17.28 -3.03
CA MET A 41 -6.77 -16.01 -2.38
C MET A 41 -7.47 -14.80 -3.02
N VAL A 42 -7.83 -14.92 -4.31
CA VAL A 42 -8.52 -13.87 -5.08
C VAL A 42 -10.03 -14.08 -5.15
N ILE A 43 -10.53 -15.32 -5.28
CA ILE A 43 -11.94 -15.64 -5.58
C ILE A 43 -12.80 -15.89 -4.34
N TRP A 44 -12.23 -16.37 -3.24
CA TRP A 44 -12.99 -16.85 -2.08
C TRP A 44 -13.83 -15.75 -1.38
N GLY A 45 -13.69 -14.48 -1.78
CA GLY A 45 -14.61 -13.40 -1.44
C GLY A 45 -15.97 -13.39 -2.17
N ARG A 46 -16.19 -14.20 -3.21
CA ARG A 46 -17.45 -14.23 -3.99
C ARG A 46 -18.24 -15.55 -3.91
N VAL A 47 -17.61 -16.66 -3.49
CA VAL A 47 -18.20 -18.01 -3.69
C VAL A 47 -18.78 -18.64 -2.42
N ILE A 48 -18.57 -18.08 -1.21
CA ILE A 48 -19.22 -18.63 -0.01
C ILE A 48 -20.57 -17.95 0.23
N GLU A 49 -21.52 -18.24 -0.66
CA GLU A 49 -22.85 -18.61 -0.23
C GLU A 49 -22.87 -20.12 -0.37
N LEU A 50 -22.53 -20.84 0.71
CA LEU A 50 -23.04 -22.15 1.11
C LEU A 50 -22.24 -22.62 2.33
N ASP A 51 -22.99 -22.92 3.36
CA ASP A 51 -22.63 -23.18 4.74
C ASP A 51 -21.51 -24.22 5.01
N ILE A 52 -20.95 -24.09 6.22
CA ILE A 52 -20.25 -25.12 7.02
C ILE A 52 -18.78 -25.36 6.63
N TRP A 53 -17.85 -24.76 7.40
CA TRP A 53 -16.85 -25.44 8.24
C TRP A 53 -15.89 -24.40 8.86
N THR A 54 -16.00 -24.27 10.18
CA THR A 54 -15.08 -23.52 11.04
C THR A 54 -13.76 -24.27 11.18
N ILE A 55 -12.67 -23.50 11.31
CA ILE A 55 -11.39 -23.80 12.00
C ILE A 55 -10.18 -24.16 11.12
N GLU A 56 -9.11 -23.42 11.43
CA GLU A 56 -7.69 -23.60 11.11
C GLU A 56 -7.14 -23.15 9.75
N ILE A 57 -6.54 -21.95 9.83
CA ILE A 57 -5.34 -21.50 9.11
C ILE A 57 -5.53 -21.24 7.60
N SER A 58 -5.75 -19.98 7.25
CA SER A 58 -4.80 -19.26 6.39
C SER A 58 -5.10 -17.77 6.40
N GLN A 59 -4.11 -16.99 6.81
CA GLN A 59 -4.12 -15.57 7.20
C GLN A 59 -4.34 -14.57 6.04
N GLU A 60 -4.67 -15.03 4.85
CA GLU A 60 -4.37 -14.23 3.66
C GLU A 60 -5.59 -13.96 2.75
N THR A 61 -6.74 -14.59 2.99
CA THR A 61 -8.01 -14.26 2.29
C THR A 61 -8.79 -13.15 2.98
N CYS A 62 -8.10 -12.22 3.64
CA CYS A 62 -8.75 -11.17 4.40
C CYS A 62 -9.02 -9.92 3.55
N SER A 63 -8.17 -9.49 2.61
CA SER A 63 -8.12 -8.07 2.21
C SER A 63 -9.46 -7.39 1.85
N VAL A 64 -10.26 -7.89 0.91
CA VAL A 64 -11.49 -7.17 0.46
C VAL A 64 -12.63 -7.26 1.48
N THR A 65 -12.90 -8.44 2.01
CA THR A 65 -13.92 -8.63 3.06
C THR A 65 -13.49 -7.99 4.38
N PHE A 66 -12.20 -8.04 4.70
CA PHE A 66 -11.57 -7.32 5.80
C PHE A 66 -11.73 -5.82 5.62
N LEU A 67 -11.46 -5.26 4.43
CA LEU A 67 -11.64 -3.83 4.19
C LEU A 67 -13.12 -3.42 4.34
N GLU A 68 -14.08 -4.21 3.85
CA GLU A 68 -15.50 -3.90 4.05
C GLU A 68 -15.96 -4.08 5.51
N CYS A 69 -15.56 -5.16 6.19
CA CYS A 69 -15.82 -5.37 7.62
C CYS A 69 -15.15 -4.30 8.48
N TRP A 70 -13.94 -3.89 8.11
CA TRP A 70 -13.20 -2.80 8.74
C TRP A 70 -13.94 -1.48 8.56
N LYS A 71 -14.42 -1.17 7.35
CA LYS A 71 -15.24 0.02 7.11
C LYS A 71 -16.51 0.02 7.96
N ARG A 72 -17.21 -1.12 8.06
CA ARG A 72 -18.39 -1.28 8.93
C ARG A 72 -18.04 -1.09 10.41
N LYS A 73 -16.95 -1.70 10.89
CA LYS A 73 -16.54 -1.60 12.29
C LYS A 73 -16.03 -0.21 12.64
N SER A 74 -15.27 0.41 11.75
CA SER A 74 -14.80 1.79 11.86
C SER A 74 -15.98 2.76 11.99
N ALA A 75 -17.05 2.59 11.20
CA ALA A 75 -18.26 3.41 11.31
C ALA A 75 -19.01 3.17 12.63
N GLU A 76 -19.10 1.92 13.09
CA GLU A 76 -19.70 1.59 14.40
C GLU A 76 -18.93 2.25 15.56
N LEU A 77 -17.60 2.19 15.54
CA LEU A 77 -16.77 2.86 16.55
C LEU A 77 -16.88 4.39 16.45
N ALA A 78 -16.83 4.97 15.25
CA ALA A 78 -16.96 6.40 15.07
C ALA A 78 -18.31 6.92 15.58
N HIS A 79 -19.39 6.17 15.35
CA HIS A 79 -20.71 6.49 15.91
C HIS A 79 -20.73 6.34 17.44
N HIS A 80 -20.18 5.25 17.98
CA HIS A 80 -20.17 5.02 19.43
C HIS A 80 -19.31 6.05 20.18
N TRP A 81 -18.21 6.51 19.59
CA TRP A 81 -17.36 7.54 20.15
C TRP A 81 -17.82 8.96 19.82
N ASP A 82 -18.91 9.12 19.08
CA ASP A 82 -19.46 10.42 18.68
C ASP A 82 -18.46 11.31 17.91
N VAL A 83 -17.66 10.70 17.03
CA VAL A 83 -16.60 11.38 16.25
C VAL A 83 -16.96 11.49 14.76
N LEU A 84 -18.22 11.20 14.38
CA LEU A 84 -18.63 11.28 12.98
C LEU A 84 -18.60 12.71 12.43
N ASP A 85 -18.98 13.72 13.23
CA ASP A 85 -19.10 15.11 12.80
C ASP A 85 -18.02 16.05 13.39
N TYR A 86 -17.04 15.50 14.10
CA TYR A 86 -16.00 16.26 14.80
C TYR A 86 -15.23 17.25 13.91
N GLU A 87 -14.94 16.89 12.65
CA GLU A 87 -14.16 17.72 11.72
C GLU A 87 -14.87 19.02 11.35
N ASN A 88 -16.20 19.00 11.22
CA ASN A 88 -16.99 20.18 10.86
C ASN A 88 -17.18 21.14 12.04
N GLU A 89 -17.25 20.60 13.25
CA GLU A 89 -17.64 21.36 14.45
C GLU A 89 -16.44 21.95 15.19
N GLU A 90 -15.32 21.23 15.28
CA GLU A 90 -14.24 21.57 16.23
C GLU A 90 -12.84 21.70 15.62
N GLU A 91 -12.62 21.33 14.35
CA GLU A 91 -11.26 21.35 13.80
C GLU A 91 -10.76 22.77 13.49
N ARG A 92 -9.92 23.30 14.38
CA ARG A 92 -9.18 24.56 14.18
C ARG A 92 -8.06 24.41 13.12
N PRO A 93 -7.72 25.47 12.37
CA PRO A 93 -6.63 25.42 11.41
C PRO A 93 -5.30 25.10 12.11
N ARG A 94 -4.53 24.17 11.53
CA ARG A 94 -3.23 23.73 12.07
C ARG A 94 -2.34 24.96 12.42
N PRO A 95 -1.71 25.01 13.60
CA PRO A 95 -1.00 26.21 14.06
C PRO A 95 0.15 26.63 13.12
N GLN A 96 0.86 25.66 12.53
CA GLN A 96 1.91 25.94 11.54
C GLN A 96 1.36 26.60 10.27
N TYR A 97 0.16 26.20 9.84
CA TYR A 97 -0.50 26.80 8.68
C TYR A 97 -0.95 28.23 9.02
N ALA A 98 -1.61 28.42 10.17
CA ALA A 98 -2.06 29.73 10.62
C ALA A 98 -0.91 30.74 10.81
N ALA A 99 0.24 30.30 11.35
CA ALA A 99 1.40 31.17 11.58
C ALA A 99 2.11 31.64 10.30
N LEU A 100 2.08 30.83 9.24
CA LEU A 100 2.79 31.10 7.98
C LEU A 100 1.90 31.80 6.93
N CYS A 101 0.59 31.86 7.15
CA CYS A 101 -0.35 32.47 6.22
C CYS A 101 -0.11 33.97 6.08
N SER A 102 -0.01 34.44 4.83
CA SER A 102 0.14 35.86 4.49
C SER A 102 -1.19 36.60 4.40
N THR A 103 -2.29 35.88 4.21
CA THR A 103 -3.61 36.44 3.85
C THR A 103 -4.73 35.75 4.62
N TYR A 104 -5.85 36.45 4.79
CA TYR A 104 -7.10 35.93 5.37
C TYR A 104 -8.18 35.89 4.29
N ALA A 105 -9.02 34.87 4.32
CA ALA A 105 -10.18 34.74 3.45
C ALA A 105 -11.41 34.32 4.26
N LYS A 106 -12.60 34.74 3.81
CA LYS A 106 -13.85 34.34 4.43
C LYS A 106 -14.19 32.90 4.02
N ASN A 107 -14.40 32.03 4.99
CA ASN A 107 -14.82 30.65 4.73
C ASN A 107 -16.28 30.65 4.21
N PRO A 108 -16.60 29.97 3.10
CA PRO A 108 -17.95 29.94 2.53
C PRO A 108 -18.97 29.19 3.39
N VAL A 109 -18.54 28.31 4.30
CA VAL A 109 -19.42 27.50 5.16
C VAL A 109 -19.67 28.20 6.50
N THR A 110 -18.60 28.56 7.22
CA THR A 110 -18.69 29.17 8.57
C THR A 110 -18.90 30.68 8.54
N GLY A 111 -18.54 31.33 7.42
CA GLY A 111 -18.59 32.79 7.29
C GLY A 111 -17.54 33.54 8.12
N LEU A 112 -16.64 32.82 8.82
CA LEU A 112 -15.57 33.39 9.62
C LEU A 112 -14.36 33.77 8.75
N MET A 113 -13.58 34.76 9.19
CA MET A 113 -12.33 35.14 8.54
C MET A 113 -11.21 34.20 9.01
N GLU A 114 -10.74 33.34 8.12
CA GLU A 114 -9.75 32.32 8.42
C GLU A 114 -8.46 32.56 7.64
N PRO A 115 -7.28 32.18 8.18
CA PRO A 115 -6.02 32.29 7.47
C PRO A 115 -6.05 31.41 6.20
N TYR A 116 -5.69 31.96 5.05
CA TYR A 116 -5.81 31.29 3.76
C TYR A 116 -4.59 31.53 2.86
N PHE A 117 -4.06 30.46 2.25
CA PHE A 117 -3.03 30.57 1.22
C PHE A 117 -3.63 30.69 -0.19
N PRO A 118 -3.26 31.74 -0.96
CA PRO A 118 -3.72 31.89 -2.33
C PRO A 118 -3.29 30.70 -3.20
N GLN A 119 -4.18 30.26 -4.08
CA GLN A 119 -3.94 29.12 -4.98
C GLN A 119 -2.67 29.28 -5.83
N LYS A 120 -2.34 30.52 -6.21
CA LYS A 120 -1.14 30.88 -6.98
C LYS A 120 0.16 30.48 -6.28
N TYR A 121 0.20 30.51 -4.95
CA TYR A 121 1.37 30.10 -4.16
C TYR A 121 1.28 28.66 -3.69
N ARG A 122 0.06 28.11 -3.53
CA ARG A 122 -0.18 26.75 -3.06
C ARG A 122 0.19 25.70 -4.12
N ILE A 123 -0.28 25.88 -5.36
CA ILE A 123 -0.05 24.93 -6.46
C ILE A 123 1.45 24.68 -6.74
N PRO A 124 2.31 25.70 -6.93
CA PRO A 124 3.72 25.44 -7.25
C PRO A 124 4.46 24.71 -6.11
N ARG A 125 4.11 24.97 -4.85
CA ARG A 125 4.68 24.23 -3.70
C ARG A 125 4.27 22.76 -3.72
N LEU A 126 3.01 22.47 -4.02
CA LEU A 126 2.51 21.10 -4.16
C LEU A 126 3.22 20.35 -5.30
N ILE A 127 3.36 20.99 -6.47
CA ILE A 127 4.08 20.41 -7.62
C ILE A 127 5.54 20.13 -7.27
N THR A 128 6.20 21.06 -6.57
CA THR A 128 7.58 20.87 -6.11
C THR A 128 7.67 19.68 -5.16
N GLY A 129 6.73 19.56 -4.20
CA GLY A 129 6.67 18.42 -3.28
C GLY A 129 6.48 17.07 -3.99
N ILE A 130 5.55 17.00 -4.95
CA ILE A 130 5.32 15.81 -5.78
C ILE A 130 6.60 15.47 -6.57
N GLY A 131 7.25 16.47 -7.17
CA GLY A 131 8.51 16.29 -7.89
C GLY A 131 9.63 15.70 -7.02
N CYS A 132 9.79 16.20 -5.79
CA CYS A 132 10.76 15.65 -4.84
C CYS A 132 10.48 14.18 -4.50
N ILE A 133 9.21 13.81 -4.28
CA ILE A 133 8.82 12.42 -4.01
C ILE A 133 9.15 11.51 -5.21
N LEU A 134 8.88 11.97 -6.43
CA LEU A 134 9.21 11.20 -7.64
C LEU A 134 10.73 11.01 -7.81
N ILE A 135 11.54 12.01 -7.47
CA ILE A 135 13.01 11.89 -7.50
C ILE A 135 13.48 10.87 -6.45
N MET A 136 12.94 10.94 -5.23
CA MET A 136 13.26 9.97 -4.18
C MET A 136 12.90 8.55 -4.60
N ALA A 137 11.69 8.36 -5.14
CA ALA A 137 11.24 7.07 -5.65
C ALA A 137 12.16 6.56 -6.77
N ARG A 138 12.49 7.40 -7.76
CA ARG A 138 13.40 7.04 -8.85
C ARG A 138 14.77 6.58 -8.32
N ASN A 139 15.31 7.26 -7.32
CA ASN A 139 16.60 6.90 -6.75
C ASN A 139 16.53 5.53 -6.06
N VAL A 140 15.44 5.24 -5.32
CA VAL A 140 15.21 3.92 -4.71
C VAL A 140 15.09 2.84 -5.79
N PHE A 141 14.31 3.07 -6.85
CA PHE A 141 14.18 2.12 -7.95
C PHE A 141 15.50 1.89 -8.68
N LYS A 142 16.32 2.92 -8.85
CA LYS A 142 17.66 2.78 -9.45
C LYS A 142 18.56 1.88 -8.59
N SER A 143 18.60 2.12 -7.28
CA SER A 143 19.38 1.31 -6.34
C SER A 143 18.91 -0.14 -6.21
N ALA A 144 17.65 -0.44 -6.57
CA ALA A 144 17.14 -1.81 -6.57
C ALA A 144 17.44 -2.58 -7.88
N MET A 145 17.81 -1.88 -8.96
CA MET A 145 18.13 -2.48 -10.26
C MET A 145 19.64 -2.58 -10.53
N GLU A 146 20.47 -1.85 -9.77
CA GLU A 146 21.92 -2.00 -9.73
C GLU A 146 22.32 -3.10 -8.74
#